data_AF-A0A377CV85-F1
#
_entry.id   AF-A0A377CV85-F1
#
_cell.length_a   1.000
_cell.length_b   1.000
_cell.length_c   1.000
_cell.angle_alpha   90.00
_cell.angle_beta   90.00
_cell.angle_gamma   90.00
#
_symmetry.space_group_name_H-M   'P 1'
#
loop_
_entity.id
_entity.type
_entity.pdbx_description
1 polymer ?
#
loop_
_entity_poly.entity_id
_entity_poly.type
_entity_poly.pdbx_seq_one_letter_code
_entity_poly.pdbx_strand_id
1 'polypeptide(L)'
;MLAIINDVLDFSKLEAGKLILESIPFPLRSTLDEVVTLLAHSSHDKGLELTLNIKSDVPDNVIGDPLRLQQIITNLVGNAIKFTENGNIDILVEKRALSNTKVQIEVQIRDTGIGIPERDQSRLFQAFRQADASISRRHGGTGLGLVITQKLVNEMGGDISFHSQPNRGSTFWFHINLDLNPNIIIEGPSTQCLAGKRLAYVEPNSAAAQCTLDILSETPLEVVYSPTFSALPPAHYDMMLLGIAVTFREPLTCNMSD
;
A
#
# COMPACT_ATOMS: atom_id res chain seq x y z
N MET A 1 8.05 -23.42 -2.07
CA MET A 1 7.45 -24.65 -1.50
C MET A 1 7.35 -24.65 0.03
N LEU A 2 7.97 -23.70 0.77
CA LEU A 2 7.79 -23.54 2.23
C LEU A 2 6.56 -22.71 2.65
N ALA A 3 6.08 -21.79 1.80
CA ALA A 3 4.93 -20.92 2.11
C ALA A 3 3.63 -21.71 2.37
N ILE A 4 3.39 -22.80 1.63
CA ILE A 4 2.17 -23.61 1.75
C ILE A 4 2.08 -24.29 3.13
N ILE A 5 3.21 -24.75 3.68
CA ILE A 5 3.24 -25.39 4.99
C ILE A 5 2.98 -24.34 6.08
N ASN A 6 3.57 -23.15 5.96
CA ASN A 6 3.33 -22.05 6.88
C ASN A 6 1.88 -21.58 6.84
N ASP A 7 1.27 -21.46 5.66
CA ASP A 7 -0.14 -21.08 5.52
C ASP A 7 -1.08 -22.11 6.19
N VAL A 8 -0.80 -23.41 6.03
CA VAL A 8 -1.60 -24.48 6.65
C VAL A 8 -1.41 -24.51 8.16
N LEU A 9 -0.19 -24.28 8.66
CA LEU A 9 0.11 -24.22 10.09
C LEU A 9 -0.51 -22.99 10.75
N ASP A 10 -0.39 -21.82 10.12
CA ASP A 10 -1.01 -20.58 10.59
C ASP A 10 -2.53 -20.70 10.56
N PHE A 11 -3.11 -21.25 9.49
CA PHE A 11 -4.54 -21.55 9.44
C PHE A 11 -4.98 -22.48 10.58
N SER A 12 -4.20 -23.53 10.87
CA SER A 12 -4.50 -24.48 11.95
C SER A 12 -4.41 -23.82 13.34
N LYS A 13 -3.45 -22.92 13.55
CA LYS A 13 -3.33 -22.16 14.81
C LYS A 13 -4.47 -21.17 15.00
N LEU A 14 -4.86 -20.49 13.91
CA LEU A 14 -5.99 -19.56 13.88
C LEU A 14 -7.33 -20.27 14.12
N GLU A 15 -7.58 -21.41 13.46
CA GLU A 15 -8.77 -22.25 13.72
C GLU A 15 -8.84 -22.74 15.17
N ALA A 16 -7.70 -23.07 15.77
CA ALA A 16 -7.65 -23.54 17.15
C ALA A 16 -7.75 -22.40 18.19
N GLY A 17 -7.84 -21.13 17.78
CA GLY A 17 -7.78 -19.98 18.69
C GLY A 17 -6.46 -19.87 19.47
N LYS A 18 -5.38 -20.43 18.91
CA LYS A 18 -4.06 -20.52 19.56
C LYS A 18 -3.07 -19.47 19.04
N LEU A 19 -3.51 -18.58 18.15
CA LEU A 19 -2.68 -17.48 17.70
C LEU A 19 -2.58 -16.46 18.84
N ILE A 20 -1.37 -16.18 19.27
CA ILE A 20 -1.09 -15.10 20.22
C ILE A 20 -0.50 -13.98 19.38
N LEU A 21 -1.20 -12.86 19.28
CA LEU A 21 -0.67 -11.65 18.67
C LEU A 21 0.43 -11.08 19.56
N GLU A 22 1.54 -10.69 18.94
CA GLU A 22 2.54 -9.89 19.63
C GLU A 22 2.01 -8.47 19.87
N SER A 23 2.55 -7.82 20.89
CA SER A 23 2.20 -6.45 21.26
C SER A 23 3.49 -5.70 21.53
N ILE A 24 4.19 -5.35 20.46
CA ILE A 24 5.47 -4.66 20.49
C ILE A 24 5.36 -3.26 19.86
N PRO A 25 6.13 -2.27 20.31
CA PRO A 25 6.23 -0.99 19.63
C PRO A 25 6.88 -1.12 18.25
N PHE A 26 6.30 -0.50 17.22
CA PHE A 26 6.87 -0.47 15.88
C PHE A 26 6.51 0.82 15.12
N PRO A 27 7.34 1.28 14.17
CA PRO A 27 7.03 2.37 13.25
C PRO A 27 6.15 1.86 12.10
N LEU A 28 4.91 2.35 12.01
CA LEU A 28 3.94 1.94 11.00
C LEU A 28 4.44 2.20 9.59
N ARG A 29 4.91 3.42 9.31
CA ARG A 29 5.35 3.85 7.96
C ARG A 29 6.48 2.97 7.44
N SER A 30 7.55 2.81 8.22
CA SER A 30 8.68 1.95 7.83
C SER A 30 8.25 0.49 7.63
N THR A 31 7.34 -0.02 8.47
CA THR A 31 6.81 -1.39 8.35
C THR A 31 6.04 -1.59 7.04
N LEU A 32 5.29 -0.57 6.60
CA LEU A 32 4.56 -0.60 5.32
C LEU A 32 5.49 -0.42 4.12
N ASP A 33 6.47 0.48 4.23
CA ASP A 33 7.50 0.71 3.20
C ASP A 33 8.30 -0.56 2.92
N GLU A 34 8.63 -1.35 3.94
CA GLU A 34 9.31 -2.65 3.76
C GLU A 34 8.51 -3.61 2.88
N VAL A 35 7.18 -3.69 3.09
CA VAL A 35 6.29 -4.55 2.30
C VAL A 35 6.21 -4.07 0.86
N VAL A 36 6.08 -2.76 0.66
CA VAL A 36 6.04 -2.17 -0.68
C VAL A 36 7.36 -2.39 -1.40
N THR A 37 8.49 -2.19 -0.72
CA THR A 37 9.83 -2.43 -1.27
C THR A 37 10.01 -3.89 -1.70
N LEU A 38 9.54 -4.84 -0.89
CA LEU A 38 9.58 -6.26 -1.21
C LEU A 38 8.78 -6.59 -2.48
N LEU A 39 7.62 -5.96 -2.66
CA LEU A 39 6.71 -6.21 -3.78
C LEU A 39 7.01 -5.36 -5.02
N ALA A 40 7.76 -4.26 -4.87
CA ALA A 40 8.11 -3.32 -5.93
C ALA A 40 8.82 -4.00 -7.10
N HIS A 41 9.65 -5.02 -6.85
CA HIS A 41 10.29 -5.76 -7.93
C HIS A 41 9.29 -6.57 -8.77
N SER A 42 8.29 -7.17 -8.11
CA SER A 42 7.27 -7.99 -8.79
C SER A 42 6.24 -7.14 -9.56
N SER A 43 5.86 -5.96 -9.04
CA SER A 43 5.10 -4.98 -9.81
C SER A 43 5.95 -4.41 -10.95
N HIS A 44 7.22 -4.15 -10.63
CA HIS A 44 8.40 -3.90 -11.47
C HIS A 44 8.33 -4.58 -12.83
N ASP A 45 8.54 -5.89 -12.75
CA ASP A 45 8.68 -6.81 -13.88
C ASP A 45 7.40 -6.90 -14.74
N LYS A 46 6.24 -6.57 -14.15
CA LYS A 46 4.96 -6.49 -14.88
C LYS A 46 4.68 -5.11 -15.49
N GLY A 47 5.49 -4.09 -15.19
CA GLY A 47 5.21 -2.71 -15.59
C GLY A 47 4.01 -2.09 -14.86
N LEU A 48 3.72 -2.56 -13.65
CA LEU A 48 2.67 -2.01 -12.79
C LEU A 48 3.25 -0.92 -11.88
N GLU A 49 2.51 0.17 -11.76
CA GLU A 49 2.81 1.24 -10.81
C GLU A 49 2.24 0.87 -9.44
N LEU A 50 3.09 0.90 -8.40
CA LEU A 50 2.71 0.58 -7.03
C LEU A 50 2.92 1.82 -6.16
N THR A 51 1.83 2.36 -5.59
CA THR A 51 1.87 3.57 -4.77
C THR A 51 1.47 3.27 -3.33
N LEU A 52 2.10 3.98 -2.38
CA LEU A 52 1.75 3.96 -0.96
C LEU A 52 1.52 5.39 -0.49
N ASN A 53 0.32 5.65 0.01
CA ASN A 53 -0.09 6.93 0.58
C ASN A 53 -0.57 6.72 2.00
N ILE A 54 0.23 7.16 2.97
CA ILE A 54 -0.14 7.13 4.38
C ILE A 54 -0.42 8.56 4.82
N LYS A 55 -1.68 8.87 5.12
CA LYS A 55 -2.09 10.22 5.49
C LYS A 55 -1.32 10.74 6.69
N SER A 56 -1.03 12.04 6.67
CA SER A 56 -0.20 12.75 7.64
C SER A 56 -0.68 12.59 9.09
N ASP A 57 -1.98 12.50 9.25
CA ASP A 57 -2.67 12.45 10.53
C ASP A 57 -2.71 11.04 11.13
N VAL A 58 -2.17 10.04 10.43
CA VAL A 58 -1.96 8.66 10.92
C VAL A 58 -0.72 8.62 11.82
N PRO A 59 -0.86 8.25 13.11
CA PRO A 59 0.25 8.07 14.02
C PRO A 59 1.21 6.99 13.53
N ASP A 60 2.51 7.28 13.54
CA ASP A 60 3.54 6.34 13.11
C ASP A 60 3.93 5.35 14.23
N ASN A 61 3.96 5.81 15.48
CA ASN A 61 4.40 5.00 16.61
C ASN A 61 3.24 4.27 17.28
N VAL A 62 3.12 2.99 16.93
CA VAL A 62 2.02 2.13 17.35
C VAL A 62 2.55 0.89 18.06
N ILE A 63 1.68 0.21 18.80
CA ILE A 63 1.94 -1.05 19.48
C ILE A 63 0.98 -2.10 18.89
N GLY A 64 1.54 -3.25 18.52
CA GLY A 64 0.80 -4.36 17.93
C GLY A 64 1.74 -5.42 17.37
N ASP A 65 1.26 -6.15 16.37
CA ASP A 65 2.02 -7.22 15.71
C ASP A 65 2.40 -6.79 14.28
N PRO A 66 3.63 -6.26 14.06
CA PRO A 66 4.04 -5.80 12.74
C PRO A 66 4.13 -6.95 11.74
N LEU A 67 4.51 -8.17 12.17
CA LEU A 67 4.65 -9.32 11.28
C LEU A 67 3.29 -9.72 10.68
N ARG A 68 2.23 -9.72 11.50
CA ARG A 68 0.86 -10.03 11.02
C ARG A 68 0.28 -8.93 10.15
N LEU A 69 0.57 -7.67 10.45
CA LEU A 69 0.22 -6.56 9.56
C LEU A 69 0.91 -6.69 8.20
N GLN A 70 2.22 -6.97 8.18
CA GLN A 70 2.96 -7.20 6.95
C GLN A 70 2.40 -8.39 6.17
N GLN A 71 2.00 -9.48 6.85
CA GLN A 71 1.39 -10.65 6.22
C GLN A 71 0.05 -10.32 5.54
N ILE A 72 -0.83 -9.57 6.22
CA ILE A 72 -2.12 -9.10 5.66
C ILE A 72 -1.86 -8.33 4.37
N ILE A 73 -0.98 -7.33 4.43
CA ILE A 73 -0.74 -6.41 3.31
C ILE A 73 -0.03 -7.14 2.17
N THR A 74 0.97 -7.97 2.46
CA THR A 74 1.66 -8.79 1.46
C THR A 74 0.68 -9.67 0.68
N ASN A 75 -0.28 -10.29 1.36
CA ASN A 75 -1.28 -11.11 0.71
C ASN A 75 -2.24 -10.29 -0.18
N LEU A 76 -2.74 -9.14 0.31
CA LEU A 76 -3.67 -8.30 -0.46
C LEU A 76 -2.99 -7.66 -1.67
N VAL A 77 -1.83 -7.05 -1.49
CA VAL A 77 -1.04 -6.43 -2.57
C VAL A 77 -0.51 -7.49 -3.54
N GLY A 78 -0.08 -8.65 -3.04
CA GLY A 78 0.31 -9.78 -3.88
C GLY A 78 -0.83 -10.27 -4.78
N ASN A 79 -2.07 -10.31 -4.27
CA ASN A 79 -3.25 -10.62 -5.09
C ASN A 79 -3.52 -9.51 -6.13
N ALA A 80 -3.41 -8.23 -5.76
CA ALA A 80 -3.55 -7.11 -6.70
C ALA A 80 -2.52 -7.21 -7.85
N ILE A 81 -1.24 -7.45 -7.55
CA ILE A 81 -0.17 -7.63 -8.55
C ILE A 81 -0.47 -8.84 -9.44
N LYS A 82 -0.95 -9.92 -8.86
CA LYS A 82 -1.27 -11.15 -9.60
C LYS A 82 -2.35 -10.94 -10.65
N PHE A 83 -3.43 -10.23 -10.32
CA PHE A 83 -4.63 -10.07 -11.16
C PHE A 83 -4.68 -8.76 -11.97
N THR A 84 -3.67 -7.92 -11.84
CA THR A 84 -3.48 -6.75 -12.67
C THR A 84 -2.42 -7.05 -13.74
N GLU A 85 -2.77 -6.84 -15.00
CA GLU A 85 -1.84 -7.01 -16.12
C GLU A 85 -1.12 -5.70 -16.46
N ASN A 86 -1.86 -4.58 -16.44
CA ASN A 86 -1.34 -3.23 -16.68
C ASN A 86 -2.08 -2.23 -15.79
N GLY A 87 -1.43 -1.12 -15.44
CA GLY A 87 -2.02 -0.02 -14.68
C GLY A 87 -1.44 0.13 -13.28
N ASN A 88 -2.30 0.36 -12.30
CA ASN A 88 -1.93 0.86 -10.98
C ASN A 88 -2.44 -0.04 -9.86
N ILE A 89 -1.64 -0.09 -8.79
CA ILE A 89 -2.01 -0.63 -7.49
C ILE A 89 -1.72 0.45 -6.45
N ASP A 90 -2.77 0.94 -5.81
CA ASP A 90 -2.69 2.05 -4.87
C ASP A 90 -3.02 1.55 -3.46
N ILE A 91 -2.11 1.80 -2.52
CA ILE A 91 -2.28 1.51 -1.10
C ILE A 91 -2.52 2.84 -0.38
N LEU A 92 -3.69 3.00 0.22
CA LEU A 92 -4.07 4.18 0.99
C LEU A 92 -4.25 3.78 2.46
N VAL A 93 -3.63 4.53 3.37
CA VAL A 93 -3.75 4.35 4.81
C VAL A 93 -4.29 5.62 5.44
N GLU A 94 -5.42 5.49 6.11
CA GLU A 94 -6.15 6.60 6.73
C GLU A 94 -6.46 6.32 8.18
N LYS A 95 -6.60 7.38 8.96
CA LYS A 95 -7.08 7.30 10.34
C LYS A 95 -8.60 7.32 10.35
N ARG A 96 -9.23 6.24 10.80
CA ARG A 96 -10.68 6.15 11.02
C ARG A 96 -11.10 6.83 12.32
N ALA A 97 -10.36 6.58 13.40
CA ALA A 97 -10.66 7.11 14.71
C ALA A 97 -9.38 7.23 15.55
N LEU A 98 -9.36 8.20 16.47
CA LEU A 98 -8.26 8.40 17.41
C LEU A 98 -8.82 8.58 18.82
N SER A 99 -8.21 7.89 19.77
CA SER A 99 -8.43 8.08 21.20
C SER A 99 -7.10 8.35 21.88
N ASN A 100 -7.12 8.61 23.20
CA ASN A 100 -5.90 8.89 23.96
C ASN A 100 -4.92 7.71 23.99
N THR A 101 -5.40 6.48 23.78
CA THR A 101 -4.57 5.26 23.93
C THR A 101 -4.58 4.37 22.70
N LYS A 102 -5.48 4.60 21.74
CA LYS A 102 -5.65 3.75 20.55
C LYS A 102 -5.90 4.57 19.31
N VAL A 103 -5.41 4.07 18.19
CA VAL A 103 -5.77 4.51 16.85
C VAL A 103 -6.45 3.38 16.09
N GLN A 104 -7.53 3.70 15.38
CA GLN A 104 -8.09 2.83 14.36
C GLN A 104 -7.61 3.32 13.00
N ILE A 105 -6.89 2.47 12.29
CA ILE A 105 -6.46 2.74 10.92
C ILE A 105 -7.32 1.95 9.95
N GLU A 106 -7.54 2.50 8.76
CA GLU A 106 -8.05 1.79 7.61
C GLU A 106 -6.98 1.74 6.54
N VAL A 107 -6.79 0.56 5.94
CA VAL A 107 -5.90 0.33 4.82
C VAL A 107 -6.74 -0.12 3.64
N GLN A 108 -6.65 0.60 2.53
CA GLN A 108 -7.32 0.30 1.28
C GLN A 108 -6.26 -0.07 0.23
N ILE A 109 -6.47 -1.19 -0.47
CA ILE A 109 -5.66 -1.65 -1.59
C ILE A 109 -6.56 -1.67 -2.81
N ARG A 110 -6.31 -0.74 -3.74
CA ARG A 110 -7.04 -0.60 -4.99
C ARG A 110 -6.19 -1.06 -6.16
N ASP A 111 -6.75 -1.90 -7.01
CA ASP A 111 -6.13 -2.35 -8.24
C ASP A 111 -6.97 -1.94 -9.47
N THR A 112 -6.33 -1.85 -10.63
CA THR A 112 -6.99 -1.62 -11.93
C THR A 112 -7.12 -2.89 -12.77
N GLY A 113 -7.09 -4.06 -12.13
CA GLY A 113 -7.03 -5.36 -12.79
C GLY A 113 -8.37 -5.83 -13.38
N ILE A 114 -8.44 -7.14 -13.62
CA ILE A 114 -9.61 -7.78 -14.25
C ILE A 114 -10.89 -7.73 -13.41
N GLY A 115 -10.79 -7.35 -12.13
CA GLY A 115 -11.90 -7.41 -11.18
C GLY A 115 -12.39 -8.84 -10.92
N ILE A 116 -13.46 -8.95 -10.15
CA ILE A 116 -14.00 -10.23 -9.66
C ILE A 116 -15.45 -10.39 -10.11
N PRO A 117 -15.79 -11.45 -10.86
CA PRO A 117 -17.17 -11.76 -11.25
C PRO A 117 -18.08 -11.92 -10.03
N GLU A 118 -19.30 -11.36 -10.08
CA GLU A 118 -20.27 -11.41 -8.97
C GLU A 118 -20.50 -12.82 -8.40
N ARG A 119 -20.54 -13.82 -9.29
CA ARG A 119 -20.70 -15.24 -8.93
C ARG A 119 -19.60 -15.77 -7.99
N ASP A 120 -18.41 -15.19 -8.05
CA ASP A 120 -17.22 -15.63 -7.32
C ASP A 120 -16.99 -14.79 -6.05
N GLN A 121 -17.57 -13.58 -5.98
CA GLN A 121 -17.45 -12.65 -4.85
C GLN A 121 -17.90 -13.27 -3.52
N SER A 122 -19.03 -13.97 -3.51
CA SER A 122 -19.58 -14.62 -2.30
C SER A 122 -18.70 -15.74 -1.72
N ARG A 123 -17.66 -16.18 -2.45
CA ARG A 123 -16.82 -17.33 -2.11
C ARG A 123 -15.38 -16.95 -1.78
N LEU A 124 -14.99 -15.68 -1.88
CA LEU A 124 -13.60 -15.24 -1.72
C LEU A 124 -13.02 -15.52 -0.33
N PHE A 125 -13.84 -15.45 0.72
CA PHE A 125 -13.45 -15.72 2.10
C PHE A 125 -13.75 -17.17 2.55
N GLN A 126 -14.02 -18.09 1.59
CA GLN A 126 -14.20 -19.50 1.91
C GLN A 126 -12.89 -20.26 1.72
N ALA A 127 -12.50 -21.05 2.73
CA ALA A 127 -11.25 -21.80 2.69
C ALA A 127 -11.21 -22.77 1.50
N PHE A 128 -10.03 -22.86 0.86
CA PHE A 128 -9.74 -23.75 -0.27
C PHE A 128 -10.58 -23.49 -1.54
N ARG A 129 -11.29 -22.36 -1.62
CA ARG A 129 -12.06 -21.98 -2.81
C ARG A 129 -11.27 -21.00 -3.66
N GLN A 130 -11.25 -21.26 -4.96
CA GLN A 130 -10.62 -20.40 -5.97
C GLN A 130 -11.67 -20.07 -7.04
N ALA A 131 -11.67 -18.82 -7.52
CA ALA A 131 -12.69 -18.29 -8.43
C ALA A 131 -12.80 -19.06 -9.76
N ASP A 132 -11.74 -19.74 -10.22
CA ASP A 132 -11.83 -20.60 -11.41
C ASP A 132 -10.68 -21.64 -11.52
N ALA A 133 -10.98 -22.85 -11.99
CA ALA A 133 -10.00 -23.93 -12.19
C ALA A 133 -9.09 -23.71 -13.41
N SER A 134 -9.47 -22.78 -14.31
CA SER A 134 -8.68 -22.33 -15.45
C SER A 134 -7.63 -21.28 -15.06
N ILE A 135 -8.00 -20.34 -14.18
CA ILE A 135 -7.12 -19.29 -13.62
C ILE A 135 -6.13 -19.89 -12.60
N SER A 136 -6.58 -20.85 -11.80
CA SER A 136 -5.75 -21.54 -10.81
C SER A 136 -4.56 -22.29 -11.43
N ARG A 137 -4.74 -22.88 -12.63
CA ARG A 137 -3.67 -23.56 -13.37
C ARG A 137 -2.61 -22.62 -13.95
N ARG A 138 -2.96 -21.35 -14.24
CA ARG A 138 -2.01 -20.35 -14.75
C ARG A 138 -1.27 -19.59 -13.65
N HIS A 139 -1.88 -19.43 -12.47
CA HIS A 139 -1.35 -18.50 -11.46
C HIS A 139 -1.16 -19.04 -10.04
N GLY A 140 -1.49 -20.32 -9.76
CA GLY A 140 -1.15 -21.02 -8.52
C GLY A 140 -1.71 -20.41 -7.22
N GLY A 141 -1.91 -21.22 -6.19
CA GLY A 141 -2.31 -20.73 -4.86
C GLY A 141 -3.05 -21.78 -4.05
N THR A 142 -3.08 -21.61 -2.74
CA THR A 142 -3.77 -22.51 -1.79
C THR A 142 -5.25 -22.15 -1.60
N GLY A 143 -5.63 -20.92 -1.97
CA GLY A 143 -6.96 -20.37 -1.65
C GLY A 143 -7.13 -20.05 -0.16
N LEU A 144 -6.05 -20.05 0.63
CA LEU A 144 -6.09 -19.78 2.07
C LEU A 144 -5.76 -18.32 2.42
N GLY A 145 -5.04 -17.60 1.54
CA GLY A 145 -4.53 -16.27 1.85
C GLY A 145 -5.59 -15.27 2.33
N LEU A 146 -6.72 -15.15 1.62
CA LEU A 146 -7.81 -14.24 2.03
C LEU A 146 -8.50 -14.68 3.33
N VAL A 147 -8.59 -15.98 3.59
CA VAL A 147 -9.18 -16.51 4.83
C VAL A 147 -8.26 -16.23 6.03
N ILE A 148 -6.96 -16.48 5.87
CA ILE A 148 -5.95 -16.14 6.88
C ILE A 148 -5.98 -14.62 7.14
N THR A 149 -6.04 -13.82 6.08
CA THR A 149 -6.14 -12.36 6.17
C THR A 149 -7.35 -11.92 6.98
N GLN A 150 -8.54 -12.45 6.66
CA GLN A 150 -9.77 -12.12 7.39
C GLN A 150 -9.66 -12.47 8.87
N LYS A 151 -9.10 -13.64 9.19
CA LYS A 151 -8.92 -14.03 10.59
C LYS A 151 -7.92 -13.14 11.32
N LEU A 152 -6.77 -12.84 10.72
CA LEU A 152 -5.79 -11.94 11.33
C LEU A 152 -6.37 -10.56 11.59
N VAL A 153 -7.11 -10.00 10.63
CA VAL A 153 -7.81 -8.72 10.80
C VAL A 153 -8.80 -8.79 11.97
N ASN A 154 -9.58 -9.85 12.07
CA ASN A 154 -10.53 -10.04 13.17
C ASN A 154 -9.84 -10.15 14.54
N GLU A 155 -8.74 -10.91 14.63
CA GLU A 155 -7.93 -11.02 15.86
C GLU A 155 -7.30 -9.67 16.25
N MET A 156 -6.99 -8.81 15.28
CA MET A 156 -6.53 -7.42 15.48
C MET A 156 -7.69 -6.44 15.78
N GLY A 157 -8.88 -6.95 16.08
CA GLY A 157 -10.07 -6.17 16.44
C GLY A 157 -10.71 -5.42 15.26
N GLY A 158 -10.49 -5.93 14.05
CA GLY A 158 -10.86 -5.33 12.79
C GLY A 158 -11.96 -6.06 12.03
N ASP A 159 -12.25 -5.56 10.82
CA ASP A 159 -13.01 -6.25 9.78
C ASP A 159 -12.38 -5.96 8.41
N ILE A 160 -12.57 -6.88 7.46
CA ILE A 160 -12.11 -6.76 6.08
C ILE A 160 -13.30 -6.90 5.12
N SER A 161 -13.35 -6.00 4.15
CA SER A 161 -14.38 -5.96 3.11
C SER A 161 -13.75 -5.65 1.76
N PHE A 162 -14.55 -5.77 0.70
CA PHE A 162 -14.09 -5.46 -0.65
C PHE A 162 -15.24 -4.97 -1.54
N HIS A 163 -14.86 -4.30 -2.62
CA HIS A 163 -15.71 -3.94 -3.74
C HIS A 163 -14.97 -4.30 -5.01
N SER A 164 -15.65 -4.89 -5.99
CA SER A 164 -15.03 -5.24 -7.26
C SER A 164 -16.05 -5.21 -8.39
N GLN A 165 -15.61 -4.73 -9.54
CA GLN A 165 -16.38 -4.73 -10.78
C GLN A 165 -15.54 -5.39 -11.88
N PRO A 166 -16.10 -6.33 -12.66
CA PRO A 166 -15.39 -6.93 -13.78
C PRO A 166 -14.81 -5.88 -14.73
N ASN A 167 -13.53 -6.05 -15.07
CA ASN A 167 -12.71 -5.17 -15.93
C ASN A 167 -12.55 -3.72 -15.43
N ARG A 168 -12.79 -3.46 -14.14
CA ARG A 168 -12.57 -2.16 -13.50
C ARG A 168 -11.70 -2.24 -12.24
N GLY A 169 -11.14 -3.43 -11.99
CA GLY A 169 -10.34 -3.71 -10.81
C GLY A 169 -11.16 -3.97 -9.54
N SER A 170 -10.45 -3.99 -8.43
CA SER A 170 -11.01 -4.23 -7.10
C SER A 170 -10.46 -3.24 -6.08
N THR A 171 -11.17 -3.12 -4.96
CA THR A 171 -10.70 -2.41 -3.78
C THR A 171 -10.97 -3.31 -2.59
N PHE A 172 -9.91 -3.76 -1.94
CA PHE A 172 -9.98 -4.44 -0.65
C PHE A 172 -9.66 -3.43 0.43
N TRP A 173 -10.44 -3.38 1.50
CA TRP A 173 -10.11 -2.55 2.64
C TRP A 173 -10.31 -3.31 3.94
N PHE A 174 -9.47 -3.00 4.91
CA PHE A 174 -9.65 -3.49 6.26
C PHE A 174 -9.34 -2.38 7.24
N HIS A 175 -9.92 -2.47 8.43
CA HIS A 175 -9.54 -1.62 9.54
C HIS A 175 -9.03 -2.48 10.69
N ILE A 176 -8.07 -1.97 11.46
CA ILE A 176 -7.54 -2.61 12.67
C ILE A 176 -7.36 -1.57 13.77
N ASN A 177 -7.36 -2.04 15.02
CA ASN A 177 -7.08 -1.20 16.17
C ASN A 177 -5.66 -1.42 16.65
N LEU A 178 -4.91 -0.34 16.83
CA LEU A 178 -3.54 -0.35 17.34
C LEU A 178 -3.46 0.51 18.58
N ASP A 179 -2.68 0.07 19.56
CA ASP A 179 -2.38 0.87 20.74
C ASP A 179 -1.37 1.97 20.37
N LEU A 180 -1.54 3.17 20.92
CA LEU A 180 -0.58 4.25 20.76
C LEU A 180 0.55 4.08 21.76
N ASN A 181 1.79 4.37 21.34
CA ASN A 181 2.90 4.43 22.27
C ASN A 181 2.91 5.82 22.96
N PRO A 182 2.58 5.92 24.27
CA PRO A 182 2.47 7.21 24.97
C PRO A 182 3.81 7.92 25.20
N ASN A 183 4.94 7.26 24.95
CA ASN A 183 6.27 7.75 25.30
C ASN A 183 6.99 8.50 24.17
N ILE A 184 6.30 8.90 23.09
CA ILE A 184 7.01 9.42 21.90
C ILE A 184 6.58 10.84 21.55
N ILE A 185 7.59 11.70 21.52
CA ILE A 185 7.57 13.06 20.98
C ILE A 185 7.53 12.93 19.45
N ILE A 186 6.50 13.49 18.82
CA ILE A 186 6.37 13.58 17.36
C ILE A 186 7.30 14.71 16.90
N GLU A 187 8.59 14.42 16.74
CA GLU A 187 9.50 15.29 16.02
C GLU A 187 10.03 14.54 14.80
N GLY A 188 9.35 14.72 13.67
CA GLY A 188 9.95 14.46 12.37
C GLY A 188 11.13 15.42 12.14
N PRO A 189 12.00 15.16 11.15
CA PRO A 189 13.05 16.10 10.80
C PRO A 189 12.42 17.48 10.49
N SER A 190 12.97 18.55 11.09
CA SER A 190 12.47 19.90 10.83
C SER A 190 12.66 20.24 9.35
N THR A 191 11.55 20.42 8.63
CA THR A 191 11.52 20.82 7.22
C THR A 191 11.60 22.34 7.06
N GLN A 192 11.85 23.08 8.15
CA GLN A 192 11.85 24.54 8.15
C GLN A 192 12.96 25.14 7.26
N CYS A 193 14.03 24.38 7.00
CA CYS A 193 15.06 24.74 6.02
C CYS A 193 14.53 24.83 4.57
N LEU A 194 13.37 24.23 4.28
CA LEU A 194 12.72 24.26 2.97
C LEU A 194 11.81 25.50 2.79
N ALA A 195 11.66 26.34 3.82
CA ALA A 195 10.79 27.50 3.73
C ALA A 195 11.26 28.49 2.67
N GLY A 196 10.34 28.89 1.78
CA GLY A 196 10.62 29.81 0.66
C GLY A 196 11.41 29.17 -0.49
N LYS A 197 11.61 27.85 -0.47
CA LYS A 197 12.21 27.11 -1.58
C LYS A 197 11.13 26.65 -2.57
N ARG A 198 11.46 26.72 -3.86
CA ARG A 198 10.56 26.33 -4.95
C ARG A 198 10.98 25.00 -5.55
N LEU A 199 10.06 24.03 -5.57
CA LEU A 199 10.26 22.71 -6.15
C LEU A 199 9.45 22.57 -7.44
N ALA A 200 10.11 22.29 -8.56
CA ALA A 200 9.44 21.78 -9.75
C ALA A 200 9.19 20.29 -9.59
N TYR A 201 7.94 19.84 -9.65
CA TYR A 201 7.59 18.42 -9.58
C TYR A 201 6.96 17.98 -10.91
N VAL A 202 7.62 17.05 -11.61
CA VAL A 202 7.13 16.49 -12.87
C VAL A 202 6.80 15.02 -12.66
N GLU A 203 5.54 14.63 -12.78
CA GLU A 203 5.13 13.23 -12.65
C GLU A 203 3.94 12.93 -13.58
N PRO A 204 4.14 12.11 -14.62
CA PRO A 204 3.08 11.75 -15.55
C PRO A 204 2.02 10.82 -14.93
N ASN A 205 2.38 9.99 -13.93
CA ASN A 205 1.42 9.12 -13.26
C ASN A 205 0.62 9.90 -12.22
N SER A 206 -0.67 10.13 -12.46
CA SER A 206 -1.52 10.91 -11.57
C SER A 206 -1.64 10.34 -10.14
N ALA A 207 -1.56 9.01 -9.97
CA ALA A 207 -1.64 8.40 -8.64
C ALA A 207 -0.34 8.65 -7.85
N ALA A 208 0.81 8.40 -8.46
CA ALA A 208 2.11 8.71 -7.86
C ALA A 208 2.26 10.22 -7.58
N ALA A 209 1.75 11.05 -8.49
CA ALA A 209 1.72 12.51 -8.34
C ALA A 209 0.94 12.91 -7.09
N GLN A 210 -0.27 12.38 -6.91
CA GLN A 210 -1.09 12.70 -5.76
C GLN A 210 -0.45 12.25 -4.45
N CYS A 211 0.11 11.04 -4.39
CA CYS A 211 0.80 10.54 -3.20
C CYS A 211 1.99 11.43 -2.80
N THR A 212 2.81 11.82 -3.78
CA THR A 212 3.96 12.69 -3.55
C THR A 212 3.54 14.11 -3.16
N LEU A 213 2.49 14.65 -3.79
CA LEU A 213 1.93 15.94 -3.43
C LEU A 213 1.38 15.97 -2.00
N ASP A 214 0.72 14.91 -1.57
CA ASP A 214 0.24 14.77 -0.19
C ASP A 214 1.42 14.85 0.80
N ILE A 215 2.52 14.13 0.53
CA ILE A 215 3.75 14.20 1.34
C ILE A 215 4.36 15.61 1.34
N LEU A 216 4.49 16.22 0.17
CA LEU A 216 5.12 17.54 0.03
C LEU A 216 4.28 18.66 0.65
N SER A 217 2.96 18.49 0.75
CA SER A 217 2.04 19.47 1.36
C SER A 217 2.28 19.71 2.85
N GLU A 218 2.98 18.78 3.52
CA GLU A 218 3.40 18.91 4.92
C GLU A 218 4.67 19.77 5.10
N THR A 219 5.32 20.13 3.99
CA THR A 219 6.54 20.92 4.00
C THR A 219 6.23 22.38 3.63
N PRO A 220 7.06 23.35 4.05
CA PRO A 220 6.90 24.75 3.65
C PRO A 220 7.37 25.04 2.21
N LEU A 221 7.51 24.00 1.37
CA LEU A 221 7.92 24.13 -0.04
C LEU A 221 6.81 24.76 -0.87
N GLU A 222 7.21 25.63 -1.80
CA GLU A 222 6.35 26.03 -2.90
C GLU A 222 6.49 25.01 -4.04
N VAL A 223 5.54 24.08 -4.13
CA VAL A 223 5.55 23.02 -5.14
C VAL A 223 4.79 23.46 -6.40
N VAL A 224 5.45 23.36 -7.55
CA VAL A 224 4.84 23.55 -8.87
C VAL A 224 4.80 22.21 -9.58
N TYR A 225 3.61 21.61 -9.62
CA TYR A 225 3.38 20.31 -10.27
C TYR A 225 3.03 20.46 -11.75
N SER A 226 3.54 19.54 -12.57
CA SER A 226 3.16 19.35 -13.95
C SER A 226 3.24 17.87 -14.36
N PRO A 227 2.35 17.34 -15.21
CA PRO A 227 2.47 15.98 -15.74
C PRO A 227 3.61 15.82 -16.76
N THR A 228 4.11 16.92 -17.33
CA THR A 228 5.21 16.90 -18.31
C THR A 228 6.18 18.05 -18.07
N PHE A 229 7.46 17.85 -18.42
CA PHE A 229 8.48 18.88 -18.26
C PHE A 229 8.16 20.16 -19.05
N SER A 230 7.67 20.01 -20.28
CA SER A 230 7.31 21.14 -21.17
C SER A 230 6.17 22.00 -20.67
N ALA A 231 5.32 21.50 -19.77
CA ALA A 231 4.20 22.24 -19.20
C ALA A 231 4.58 22.99 -17.90
N LEU A 232 5.83 22.86 -17.42
CA LEU A 232 6.29 23.68 -16.30
C LEU A 232 6.42 25.16 -16.71
N PRO A 233 5.92 26.09 -15.89
CA PRO A 233 6.14 27.52 -16.12
C PRO A 233 7.65 27.84 -16.15
N PRO A 234 8.12 28.70 -17.09
CA PRO A 234 9.50 29.15 -17.11
C PRO A 234 9.75 30.06 -15.89
N ALA A 235 10.38 29.49 -14.87
CA ALA A 235 10.69 30.16 -13.61
C ALA A 235 11.94 29.55 -12.97
N HIS A 236 12.53 30.25 -12.00
CA HIS A 236 13.60 29.69 -11.18
C HIS A 236 13.02 28.70 -10.16
N TYR A 237 13.60 27.50 -10.10
CA TYR A 237 13.31 26.46 -9.12
C TYR A 237 14.60 26.11 -8.38
N ASP A 238 14.55 26.00 -7.05
CA ASP A 238 15.68 25.58 -6.24
C ASP A 238 15.97 24.08 -6.40
N MET A 239 14.94 23.30 -6.70
CA MET A 239 14.97 21.85 -6.78
C MET A 239 14.03 21.34 -7.88
N MET A 240 14.29 20.14 -8.38
CA MET A 240 13.43 19.46 -9.34
C MET A 240 13.29 17.99 -8.97
N LEU A 241 12.05 17.52 -8.88
CA LEU A 241 11.69 16.11 -8.69
C LEU A 241 11.05 15.61 -9.99
N LEU A 242 11.64 14.58 -10.59
CA LEU A 242 11.18 13.99 -11.85
C LEU A 242 10.77 12.53 -11.62
N GLY A 243 9.47 12.28 -11.76
CA GLY A 243 8.87 10.96 -11.88
C GLY A 243 9.19 10.36 -13.24
N ILE A 244 9.86 9.21 -13.22
CA ILE A 244 10.27 8.50 -14.43
C ILE A 244 9.54 7.18 -14.42
N ALA A 245 8.78 6.93 -15.47
CA ALA A 245 8.08 5.66 -15.63
C ALA A 245 9.07 4.51 -15.52
N VAL A 246 8.67 3.50 -14.76
CA VAL A 246 9.36 2.22 -14.59
C VAL A 246 9.88 1.63 -15.91
N THR A 247 9.13 1.81 -16.99
CA THR A 247 9.44 1.27 -18.32
C THR A 247 10.49 2.08 -19.10
N PHE A 248 10.90 3.24 -18.60
CA PHE A 248 11.85 4.13 -19.27
C PHE A 248 13.27 3.57 -19.16
N ARG A 249 13.89 3.26 -20.31
CA ARG A 249 15.23 2.65 -20.39
C ARG A 249 16.28 3.54 -21.06
N GLU A 250 15.92 4.77 -21.43
CA GLU A 250 16.83 5.72 -22.07
C GLU A 250 17.52 6.61 -21.02
N PRO A 251 18.75 7.09 -21.27
CA PRO A 251 19.40 8.04 -20.39
C PRO A 251 18.63 9.36 -20.37
N LEU A 252 18.42 9.91 -19.17
CA LEU A 252 17.87 11.24 -18.98
C LEU A 252 18.83 12.27 -19.59
N THR A 253 18.51 12.76 -20.78
CA THR A 253 19.24 13.86 -21.41
C THR A 253 18.57 15.17 -20.99
N CYS A 254 19.02 15.74 -19.88
CA CYS A 254 18.73 17.14 -19.58
C CYS A 254 19.58 18.01 -20.50
N ASN A 255 19.05 18.33 -21.69
CA ASN A 255 19.58 19.42 -22.48
C ASN A 255 19.20 20.73 -21.78
N MET A 256 20.00 21.13 -20.78
CA MET A 256 19.99 22.51 -20.32
C MET A 256 20.57 23.35 -21.45
N SER A 257 19.69 23.95 -22.24
CA SER A 257 20.06 25.03 -23.15
C SER A 257 20.45 26.24 -22.31
N ASP A 258 21.72 26.64 -22.45
CA ASP A 258 22.36 27.83 -21.86
C ASP A 258 21.54 29.12 -22.01
#